data_AF-A0A1V5VFW8-F1
#
_entry.id   AF-A0A1V5VFW8-F1
#
_cell.length_a   1.000
_cell.length_b   1.000
_cell.length_c   1.000
_cell.angle_alpha   90.00
_cell.angle_beta   90.00
_cell.angle_gamma   90.00
#
_symmetry.space_group_name_H-M   'P 1'
#
loop_
_entity.id
_entity.type
_entity.pdbx_description
1 polymer ?
#
loop_
_entity_poly.entity_id
_entity_poly.type
_entity_poly.pdbx_seq_one_letter_code
_entity_poly.pdbx_strand_id
1 'polypeptide(L)'
;MTVAGKDIYDLVDQIPDPTAGTPTPNETIAANVWSYRLYFNKETGDDLVRRGDIVKKDDIFYLVLSADCDLGHFWKKNLGIINTVVLHPLENKNSDLKKILTICVKSQQLPGKPSSLLGQIGELATGPFVLPFVPLDGEKKHFIAIPKDIVSQRIDLPAKYTALAEKDKSKIAVKYSHWLPAKRICTISEPFLTPVIQHVLNVVGGHGVPDYPEQMKTILKGILEEFSTTTQTTASSTQPTRTQ
;
A
#
# COMPACT_ATOMS: atom_id res chain seq x y z
N MET A 1 16.57 -12.61 46.94
CA MET A 1 17.26 -13.03 45.71
C MET A 1 16.30 -12.83 44.55
N THR A 2 16.45 -11.75 43.79
CA THR A 2 15.62 -11.46 42.61
C THR A 2 16.47 -11.71 41.38
N VAL A 3 16.21 -12.83 40.70
CA VAL A 3 16.81 -13.19 39.41
C VAL A 3 16.01 -12.47 38.34
N ALA A 4 16.23 -11.16 38.20
CA ALA A 4 15.80 -10.42 37.03
C ALA A 4 17.09 -9.91 36.37
N GLY A 5 17.49 -10.55 35.27
CA GLY A 5 18.60 -10.07 34.45
C GLY A 5 18.35 -8.63 34.02
N LYS A 6 19.44 -7.88 33.81
CA LYS A 6 19.39 -6.52 33.25
C LYS A 6 18.44 -6.50 32.05
N ASP A 7 17.55 -5.52 32.01
CA ASP A 7 16.64 -5.36 30.88
C ASP A 7 17.49 -5.07 29.63
N ILE A 8 17.06 -5.54 28.47
CA ILE A 8 17.84 -5.39 27.21
C ILE A 8 18.09 -3.90 26.90
N TYR A 9 17.26 -3.02 27.44
CA TYR A 9 17.40 -1.57 27.37
C TYR A 9 18.56 -1.03 28.22
N ASP A 10 18.91 -1.67 29.34
CA ASP A 10 20.07 -1.30 30.18
C ASP A 10 21.42 -1.54 29.48
N LEU A 11 21.42 -2.33 28.40
CA LEU A 11 22.59 -2.62 27.57
C LEU A 11 22.76 -1.61 26.43
N VAL A 12 21.71 -0.88 26.05
CA VAL A 12 21.77 0.16 25.00
C VAL A 12 22.55 1.36 25.50
N ASP A 13 22.40 1.72 26.78
CA ASP A 13 23.15 2.81 27.43
C ASP A 13 24.64 2.48 27.64
N GLN A 14 25.05 1.23 27.41
CA GLN A 14 26.44 0.80 27.46
C GLN A 14 27.11 0.80 26.08
N ILE A 15 26.36 1.11 25.01
CA ILE A 15 26.96 1.31 23.69
C ILE A 15 27.73 2.62 23.74
N PRO A 16 29.06 2.60 23.59
CA PRO A 16 29.86 3.82 23.64
C PRO A 16 29.42 4.77 22.53
N ASP A 17 29.24 6.04 22.90
CA ASP A 17 29.03 7.10 21.92
C ASP A 17 30.18 7.07 20.89
N PRO A 18 29.90 7.39 19.61
CA PRO A 18 30.92 7.45 18.59
C PRO A 18 32.02 8.41 19.06
N THR A 19 33.22 7.86 19.23
CA THR A 19 34.36 8.55 19.83
C THR A 19 34.75 9.74 18.94
N ALA A 20 35.11 10.87 19.53
CA ALA A 20 35.59 12.03 18.79
C ALA A 20 36.78 11.60 17.89
N GLY A 21 36.64 11.75 16.57
CA GLY A 21 37.61 11.26 15.58
C GLY A 21 37.18 10.02 14.80
N THR A 22 36.03 9.42 15.13
CA THR A 22 35.39 8.42 14.25
C THR A 22 35.01 9.14 12.94
N PRO A 23 35.48 8.67 11.77
CA PRO A 23 35.12 9.31 10.51
C PRO A 23 33.60 9.31 10.38
N THR A 24 33.03 10.49 10.10
CA THR A 24 31.59 10.64 9.87
C THR A 24 31.17 9.58 8.85
N PRO A 25 30.18 8.72 9.15
CA PRO A 25 29.76 7.70 8.23
C PRO A 25 29.47 8.36 6.88
N ASN A 26 30.08 7.84 5.81
CA ASN A 26 29.82 8.36 4.47
C ASN A 26 28.33 8.17 4.18
N GLU A 27 27.58 9.27 4.22
CA GLU A 27 26.12 9.29 4.13
C GLU A 27 25.63 8.59 2.86
N THR A 28 26.37 8.71 1.76
CA THR A 28 26.08 8.03 0.49
C THR A 28 26.21 6.51 0.62
N ILE A 29 27.25 6.02 1.29
CA ILE A 29 27.43 4.58 1.51
C ILE A 29 26.31 4.06 2.41
N ALA A 30 26.00 4.76 3.50
CA ALA A 30 24.92 4.39 4.41
C ALA A 30 23.55 4.34 3.68
N ALA A 31 23.24 5.36 2.89
CA ALA A 31 22.02 5.43 2.08
C ALA A 31 21.94 4.27 1.07
N ASN A 32 23.05 3.91 0.44
CA ASN A 32 23.10 2.78 -0.50
C ASN A 32 22.85 1.45 0.20
N VAL A 33 23.55 1.18 1.31
CA VAL A 33 23.37 -0.06 2.09
C VAL A 33 21.92 -0.20 2.55
N TRP A 34 21.34 0.87 3.11
CA TRP A 34 19.94 0.84 3.54
C TRP A 34 18.97 0.70 2.38
N SER A 35 19.20 1.37 1.26
CA SER A 35 18.38 1.21 0.06
C SER A 35 18.38 -0.25 -0.45
N TYR A 36 19.55 -0.89 -0.51
CA TYR A 36 19.66 -2.30 -0.91
C TYR A 36 19.01 -3.26 0.09
N ARG A 37 19.07 -2.94 1.37
CA ARG A 37 18.45 -3.75 2.44
C ARG A 37 16.93 -3.61 2.45
N LEU A 38 16.43 -2.40 2.21
CA LEU A 38 15.00 -2.08 2.28
C LEU A 38 14.25 -2.44 0.99
N TYR A 39 14.90 -2.36 -0.17
CA TYR A 39 14.21 -2.46 -1.46
C TYR A 39 14.82 -3.47 -2.41
N PHE A 40 13.94 -4.27 -3.01
CA PHE A 40 14.28 -5.10 -4.15
C PHE A 40 14.05 -4.30 -5.44
N ASN A 41 15.12 -3.74 -5.99
CA ASN A 41 15.09 -2.91 -7.20
C ASN A 41 15.24 -3.69 -8.51
N LYS A 42 15.71 -4.94 -8.48
CA LYS A 42 15.90 -5.70 -9.72
C LYS A 42 14.54 -5.98 -10.38
N GLU A 43 14.54 -6.01 -11.71
CA GLU A 43 13.39 -6.51 -12.46
C GLU A 43 13.17 -7.99 -12.10
N THR A 44 11.92 -8.36 -11.84
CA THR A 44 11.54 -9.73 -11.50
C THR A 44 11.47 -10.64 -12.72
N GLY A 45 11.70 -10.11 -13.93
CA GLY A 45 11.57 -10.84 -15.20
C GLY A 45 10.12 -11.13 -15.62
N ASP A 46 9.14 -10.67 -14.84
CA ASP A 46 7.71 -10.78 -15.13
C ASP A 46 6.99 -9.44 -14.96
N ASP A 47 5.80 -9.36 -15.56
CA ASP A 47 4.96 -8.16 -15.62
C ASP A 47 3.91 -8.15 -14.49
N LEU A 48 4.12 -8.90 -13.40
CA LEU A 48 3.12 -9.09 -12.35
C LEU A 48 3.19 -7.98 -11.30
N VAL A 49 2.02 -7.45 -10.91
CA VAL A 49 1.90 -6.53 -9.77
C VAL A 49 1.90 -7.35 -8.48
N ARG A 50 2.65 -6.91 -7.47
CA ARG A 50 2.78 -7.57 -6.17
C ARG A 50 2.48 -6.62 -5.01
N ARG A 51 2.13 -7.20 -3.88
CA ARG A 51 2.05 -6.47 -2.61
C ARG A 51 3.42 -5.88 -2.29
N GLY A 52 3.44 -4.64 -1.82
CA GLY A 52 4.68 -3.97 -1.46
C GLY A 52 5.43 -3.33 -2.63
N ASP A 53 4.93 -3.48 -3.86
CA ASP A 53 5.47 -2.74 -4.99
C ASP A 53 5.22 -1.24 -4.81
N ILE A 54 6.27 -0.46 -5.01
CA ILE A 54 6.22 0.98 -5.20
C ILE A 54 6.11 1.23 -6.69
N VAL A 55 5.08 1.98 -7.08
CA VAL A 55 4.67 2.14 -8.48
C VAL A 55 4.46 3.62 -8.78
N LYS A 56 4.92 4.08 -9.94
CA LYS A 56 4.62 5.42 -10.46
C LYS A 56 3.52 5.33 -11.50
N LYS A 57 2.48 6.15 -11.38
CA LYS A 57 1.40 6.31 -12.36
C LYS A 57 0.98 7.76 -12.41
N ASP A 58 1.00 8.37 -13.61
CA ASP A 58 0.61 9.77 -13.82
C ASP A 58 1.31 10.76 -12.87
N ASP A 59 2.62 10.58 -12.68
CA ASP A 59 3.47 11.34 -11.73
C ASP A 59 3.13 11.20 -10.24
N ILE A 60 2.20 10.32 -9.89
CA ILE A 60 1.87 9.96 -8.50
C ILE A 60 2.54 8.63 -8.16
N PHE A 61 3.04 8.53 -6.93
CA PHE A 61 3.67 7.33 -6.40
C PHE A 61 2.70 6.59 -5.47
N TYR A 62 2.66 5.28 -5.59
CA TYR A 62 1.76 4.40 -4.86
C TYR A 62 2.52 3.24 -4.25
N LEU A 63 2.14 2.83 -3.05
CA LEU A 63 2.53 1.55 -2.46
C LEU A 63 1.35 0.58 -2.55
N VAL A 64 1.54 -0.57 -3.18
CA VAL A 64 0.50 -1.60 -3.35
C VAL A 64 0.25 -2.34 -2.04
N LEU A 65 -1.01 -2.34 -1.60
CA LEU A 65 -1.46 -2.97 -0.36
C LEU A 65 -2.16 -4.32 -0.57
N SER A 66 -2.79 -4.51 -1.74
CA SER A 66 -3.52 -5.73 -2.08
C SER A 66 -2.66 -6.99 -1.91
N ALA A 67 -3.20 -8.04 -1.32
CA ALA A 67 -2.46 -9.27 -1.04
C ALA A 67 -2.09 -10.03 -2.33
N ASP A 68 -0.92 -10.66 -2.34
CA ASP A 68 -0.44 -11.40 -3.53
C ASP A 68 -1.39 -12.52 -3.96
N CYS A 69 -2.04 -13.19 -2.99
CA CYS A 69 -3.01 -14.24 -3.27
C CYS A 69 -4.30 -13.72 -3.92
N ASP A 70 -4.61 -12.44 -3.77
CA ASP A 70 -5.71 -11.74 -4.43
C ASP A 70 -5.27 -11.21 -5.79
N LEU A 71 -4.06 -10.65 -5.89
CA LEU A 71 -3.46 -10.19 -7.13
C LEU A 71 -3.28 -11.32 -8.16
N GLY A 72 -3.07 -12.57 -7.71
CA GLY A 72 -3.04 -13.76 -8.57
C GLY A 72 -4.40 -14.19 -9.14
N HIS A 73 -5.51 -13.71 -8.55
CA HIS A 73 -6.89 -14.01 -8.95
C HIS A 73 -7.72 -12.72 -9.00
N PHE A 74 -7.15 -11.68 -9.60
CA PHE A 74 -7.46 -10.29 -9.30
C PHE A 74 -8.92 -9.91 -9.50
N TRP A 75 -9.52 -10.22 -10.64
CA TRP A 75 -10.93 -9.88 -10.91
C TRP A 75 -11.91 -10.73 -10.11
N LYS A 76 -11.53 -11.98 -9.77
CA LYS A 76 -12.36 -12.87 -8.95
C LYS A 76 -12.38 -12.43 -7.49
N LYS A 77 -11.20 -12.19 -6.91
CA LYS A 77 -11.06 -11.98 -5.46
C LYS A 77 -11.13 -10.51 -5.06
N ASN A 78 -10.69 -9.62 -5.93
CA ASN A 78 -10.57 -8.19 -5.63
C ASN A 78 -11.49 -7.33 -6.51
N LEU A 79 -12.40 -7.94 -7.29
CA LEU A 79 -13.37 -7.26 -8.15
C LEU A 79 -12.73 -6.26 -9.13
N GLY A 80 -11.49 -6.55 -9.55
CA GLY A 80 -10.71 -5.68 -10.43
C GLY A 80 -10.21 -4.39 -9.74
N ILE A 81 -10.24 -4.31 -8.41
CA ILE A 81 -9.81 -3.13 -7.65
C ILE A 81 -8.42 -3.37 -7.11
N ILE A 82 -7.49 -2.44 -7.31
CA ILE A 82 -6.19 -2.43 -6.63
C ILE A 82 -6.23 -1.40 -5.52
N ASN A 83 -5.80 -1.80 -4.32
CA ASN A 83 -5.71 -0.92 -3.16
C ASN A 83 -4.27 -0.48 -2.96
N THR A 84 -4.08 0.82 -2.83
CA THR A 84 -2.77 1.44 -2.68
C THR A 84 -2.81 2.53 -1.61
N VAL A 85 -1.67 2.89 -1.03
CA VAL A 85 -1.50 4.14 -0.29
C VAL A 85 -0.64 5.09 -1.11
N VAL A 86 -0.99 6.38 -1.14
CA VAL A 86 -0.21 7.39 -1.85
C VAL A 86 1.10 7.65 -1.10
N LEU A 87 2.18 7.75 -1.87
CA LEU A 87 3.51 8.11 -1.40
C LEU A 87 3.81 9.54 -1.83
N HIS A 88 4.10 10.40 -0.86
CA HIS A 88 4.39 11.81 -1.10
C HIS A 88 5.90 12.04 -1.05
N PRO A 89 6.53 12.57 -2.11
CA PRO A 89 7.94 12.93 -2.09
C PRO A 89 8.24 13.95 -0.98
N LEU A 90 9.22 13.66 -0.14
CA LEU A 90 9.75 14.58 0.88
C LEU A 90 10.75 15.54 0.23
N GLU A 91 10.23 16.53 -0.49
CA GLU A 91 11.02 17.56 -1.15
C GLU A 91 10.56 18.96 -0.72
N ASN A 92 11.50 19.91 -0.62
CA ASN A 92 11.20 21.29 -0.20
C ASN A 92 10.14 22.00 -1.07
N LYS A 93 10.00 21.56 -2.33
CA LYS A 93 9.04 22.12 -3.30
C LYS A 93 7.64 21.52 -3.18
N ASN A 94 7.45 20.45 -2.41
CA ASN A 94 6.15 19.81 -2.23
C ASN A 94 5.27 20.62 -1.25
N SER A 95 4.73 21.74 -1.74
CA SER A 95 3.94 22.67 -0.94
C SER A 95 2.67 22.03 -0.38
N ASP A 96 2.09 21.07 -1.10
CA ASP A 96 0.83 20.45 -0.69
C ASP A 96 1.04 19.46 0.44
N LEU A 97 2.10 18.65 0.38
CA LEU A 97 2.51 17.83 1.52
C LEU A 97 2.81 18.71 2.73
N LYS A 98 3.54 19.82 2.56
CA LYS A 98 3.83 20.74 3.65
C LYS A 98 2.55 21.28 4.29
N LYS A 99 1.57 21.71 3.48
CA LYS A 99 0.25 22.13 3.96
C LYS A 99 -0.41 21.01 4.76
N ILE A 100 -0.54 19.81 4.18
CA ILE A 100 -1.18 18.64 4.82
C ILE A 100 -0.55 18.35 6.19
N LEU A 101 0.77 18.28 6.28
CA LEU A 101 1.47 17.99 7.53
C LEU A 101 1.30 19.13 8.56
N THR A 102 1.27 20.39 8.11
CA THR A 102 1.09 21.55 9.00
C THR A 102 -0.35 21.79 9.46
N ILE A 103 -1.35 21.11 8.87
CA ILE A 103 -2.72 21.11 9.39
C ILE A 103 -2.76 20.37 10.73
N CYS A 104 -2.02 19.28 10.83
CA CYS A 104 -2.05 18.40 12.00
C CYS A 104 -1.14 18.87 13.14
N VAL A 105 -0.03 19.53 12.83
CA VAL A 105 0.98 19.98 13.81
C VAL A 105 1.63 21.28 13.36
N LYS A 106 2.11 22.10 14.31
CA LYS A 106 2.84 23.33 13.95
C LYS A 106 4.14 22.98 13.24
N SER A 107 4.57 23.83 12.31
CA SER A 107 5.78 23.59 11.51
C SER A 107 7.06 23.35 12.33
N GLN A 108 7.15 23.94 13.53
CA GLN A 108 8.27 23.77 14.46
C GLN A 108 8.27 22.41 15.17
N GLN A 109 7.17 21.66 15.13
CA GLN A 109 6.99 20.34 15.77
C GLN A 109 7.09 19.17 14.77
N LEU A 110 7.24 19.48 13.48
CA LEU A 110 7.57 18.51 12.43
C LEU A 110 9.00 17.96 12.47
N PRO A 111 10.06 18.72 12.84
CA PRO A 111 11.42 18.20 12.86
C PRO A 111 11.60 17.22 14.04
N GLY A 112 11.28 15.95 13.80
CA GLY A 112 11.67 14.82 14.63
C GLY A 112 12.84 14.05 14.02
N LYS A 113 13.52 13.24 14.83
CA LYS A 113 14.52 12.27 14.34
C LYS A 113 13.82 10.91 14.20
N PRO A 114 13.32 10.53 13.01
CA PRO A 114 12.72 9.21 12.83
C PRO A 114 13.77 8.13 13.11
N SER A 115 13.51 7.29 14.12
CA SER A 115 14.42 6.23 14.58
C SER A 115 14.11 4.87 13.95
N SER A 116 12.97 4.72 13.28
CA SER A 116 12.55 3.50 12.57
C SER A 116 11.60 3.83 11.41
N LEU A 117 11.35 2.87 10.52
CA LEU A 117 10.44 3.04 9.38
C LEU A 117 9.03 3.47 9.80
N LEU A 118 8.54 2.90 10.90
CA LEU A 118 7.20 3.13 11.45
C LEU A 118 7.23 4.04 12.68
N GLY A 119 8.37 4.66 12.95
CA GLY A 119 8.55 5.56 14.09
C GLY A 119 7.69 6.81 13.92
N GLN A 120 7.26 7.37 15.04
CA GLN A 120 6.51 8.62 15.03
C GLN A 120 7.37 9.75 14.45
N ILE A 121 6.79 10.51 13.52
CA ILE A 121 7.44 11.65 12.89
C ILE A 121 7.03 12.92 13.64
N GLY A 122 7.93 13.44 14.48
CA GLY A 122 7.64 14.60 15.31
C GLY A 122 6.42 14.36 16.20
N GLU A 123 5.48 15.30 16.23
CA GLU A 123 4.21 15.18 16.96
C GLU A 123 3.02 14.73 16.09
N LEU A 124 3.26 14.27 14.85
CA LEU A 124 2.16 13.81 13.99
C LEU A 124 1.39 12.66 14.67
N ALA A 125 0.06 12.68 14.53
CA ALA A 125 -0.80 11.61 15.02
C ALA A 125 -0.35 10.28 14.44
N THR A 126 -0.48 9.20 15.23
CA THR A 126 -0.12 7.83 14.83
C THR A 126 -0.70 7.51 13.45
N GLY A 127 0.19 7.31 12.48
CA GLY A 127 -0.23 7.12 11.09
C GLY A 127 0.92 7.29 10.12
N PRO A 128 1.35 8.52 9.81
CA PRO A 128 2.34 8.75 8.76
C PRO A 128 3.67 8.06 9.05
N PHE A 129 4.29 7.50 8.02
CA PHE A 129 5.57 6.78 8.12
C PHE A 129 6.48 7.08 6.92
N VAL A 130 7.79 6.96 7.11
CA VAL A 130 8.78 7.32 6.08
C VAL A 130 9.28 6.07 5.36
N LEU A 131 9.37 6.16 4.04
CA LEU A 131 10.10 5.23 3.19
C LEU A 131 11.36 5.94 2.67
N PRO A 132 12.52 5.75 3.35
CA PRO A 132 13.74 6.47 3.01
C PRO A 132 14.54 5.73 1.94
N PHE A 133 15.31 6.46 1.14
CA PHE A 133 16.25 5.90 0.17
C PHE A 133 15.62 4.98 -0.89
N VAL A 134 14.38 5.26 -1.29
CA VAL A 134 13.73 4.57 -2.40
C VAL A 134 14.56 4.83 -3.68
N PRO A 135 15.02 3.77 -4.37
CA PRO A 135 15.77 3.94 -5.61
C PRO A 135 14.83 4.43 -6.73
N LEU A 136 15.12 5.58 -7.32
CA LEU A 136 14.35 6.12 -8.44
C LEU A 136 15.30 6.84 -9.41
N ASP A 137 15.32 6.41 -10.67
CA ASP A 137 16.11 7.04 -11.76
C ASP A 137 17.60 7.24 -11.41
N GLY A 138 18.19 6.29 -10.68
CA GLY A 138 19.59 6.35 -10.23
C GLY A 138 19.82 7.17 -8.96
N GLU A 139 18.80 7.87 -8.46
CA GLU A 139 18.83 8.63 -7.22
C GLU A 139 18.19 7.87 -6.05
N LYS A 140 18.37 8.40 -4.84
CA LYS A 140 17.71 7.94 -3.61
C LYS A 140 16.73 9.01 -3.18
N LYS A 141 15.44 8.69 -3.28
CA LYS A 141 14.35 9.58 -2.88
C LYS A 141 13.79 9.17 -1.52
N HIS A 142 13.15 10.11 -0.85
CA HIS A 142 12.48 9.88 0.41
C HIS A 142 10.99 10.16 0.23
N PHE A 143 10.16 9.26 0.74
CA PHE A 143 8.72 9.40 0.69
C PHE A 143 8.13 9.35 2.08
N ILE A 144 7.01 10.02 2.26
CA ILE A 144 6.13 9.83 3.40
C ILE A 144 4.81 9.25 2.91
N ALA A 145 4.35 8.20 3.58
CA ALA A 145 3.05 7.60 3.36
C ALA A 145 2.12 8.05 4.48
N ILE A 146 0.89 8.41 4.14
CA ILE A 146 -0.17 8.68 5.11
C ILE A 146 -1.14 7.50 5.00
N PRO A 147 -1.21 6.57 5.97
CA PRO A 147 -2.02 5.36 5.84
C PRO A 147 -3.49 5.57 5.49
N LYS A 148 -4.06 6.73 5.84
CA LYS A 148 -5.45 7.09 5.54
C LYS A 148 -5.64 7.63 4.11
N ASP A 149 -4.57 7.89 3.38
CA ASP A 149 -4.57 8.29 1.98
C ASP A 149 -4.58 7.05 1.08
N ILE A 150 -5.58 6.18 1.30
CA ILE A 150 -5.80 4.97 0.50
C ILE A 150 -6.55 5.35 -0.77
N VAL A 151 -6.04 4.83 -1.88
CA VAL A 151 -6.66 4.94 -3.19
C VAL A 151 -6.99 3.54 -3.70
N SER A 152 -8.28 3.32 -3.95
CA SER A 152 -8.81 2.14 -4.61
C SER A 152 -9.04 2.48 -6.09
N GLN A 153 -8.30 1.84 -6.99
CA GLN A 153 -8.43 2.04 -8.43
C GLN A 153 -9.02 0.80 -9.09
N ARG A 154 -10.02 0.99 -9.95
CA ARG A 154 -10.54 -0.10 -10.79
C ARG A 154 -9.69 -0.26 -12.04
N ILE A 155 -9.30 -1.50 -12.31
CA ILE A 155 -8.63 -1.94 -13.52
C ILE A 155 -9.58 -2.90 -14.24
N ASP A 156 -10.04 -2.48 -15.41
CA ASP A 156 -10.98 -3.27 -16.21
C ASP A 156 -10.32 -4.56 -16.70
N LEU A 157 -11.15 -5.59 -16.89
CA LEU A 157 -10.68 -6.84 -17.50
C LEU A 157 -10.34 -6.57 -18.97
N PRO A 158 -9.09 -6.81 -19.42
CA PRO A 158 -8.72 -6.59 -20.81
C PRO A 158 -9.63 -7.32 -21.79
N ALA A 159 -10.00 -6.65 -22.89
CA ALA A 159 -10.93 -7.17 -23.90
C ALA A 159 -10.57 -8.56 -24.43
N LYS A 160 -9.27 -8.89 -24.53
CA LYS A 160 -8.80 -10.21 -24.96
C LYS A 160 -9.25 -11.38 -24.06
N TYR A 161 -9.69 -11.09 -22.84
CA TYR A 161 -10.15 -12.09 -21.87
C TYR A 161 -11.68 -12.15 -21.73
N THR A 162 -12.43 -11.24 -22.35
CA THR A 162 -13.90 -11.19 -22.18
C THR A 162 -14.58 -12.42 -22.78
N ALA A 163 -14.02 -12.97 -23.85
CA ALA A 163 -14.49 -14.19 -24.51
C ALA A 163 -14.13 -15.49 -23.77
N LEU A 164 -13.31 -15.44 -22.72
CA LEU A 164 -12.97 -16.62 -21.93
C LEU A 164 -14.15 -17.09 -21.08
N ALA A 165 -14.17 -18.37 -20.74
CA ALA A 165 -15.08 -18.89 -19.73
C ALA A 165 -14.78 -18.26 -18.35
N GLU A 166 -15.81 -18.05 -17.53
CA GLU A 166 -15.68 -17.42 -16.20
C GLU A 166 -14.63 -18.11 -15.31
N LYS A 167 -14.55 -19.45 -15.36
CA LYS A 167 -13.55 -20.24 -14.63
C LYS A 167 -12.12 -19.82 -14.96
N ASP A 168 -11.84 -19.44 -16.20
CA ASP A 168 -10.50 -19.09 -16.65
C ASP A 168 -10.20 -17.60 -16.44
N LYS A 169 -11.19 -16.72 -16.57
CA LYS A 169 -11.10 -15.32 -16.10
C LYS A 169 -10.69 -15.24 -14.63
N SER A 170 -11.19 -16.18 -13.84
CA SER A 170 -10.98 -16.25 -12.40
C SER A 170 -9.52 -16.56 -11.97
N LYS A 171 -8.67 -16.98 -12.92
CA LYS A 171 -7.26 -17.33 -12.70
C LYS A 171 -6.29 -16.26 -13.20
N ILE A 172 -6.80 -15.14 -13.72
CA ILE A 172 -5.95 -14.12 -14.32
C ILE A 172 -5.36 -13.24 -13.23
N ALA A 173 -4.04 -13.22 -13.17
CA ALA A 173 -3.29 -12.30 -12.33
C ALA A 173 -3.25 -10.89 -12.95
N VAL A 174 -3.23 -9.86 -12.09
CA VAL A 174 -3.03 -8.49 -12.56
C VAL A 174 -1.58 -8.26 -12.97
N LYS A 175 -1.42 -7.44 -14.02
CA LYS A 175 -0.14 -7.11 -14.62
C LYS A 175 0.00 -5.61 -14.78
N TYR A 176 1.22 -5.07 -14.83
CA TYR A 176 1.41 -3.65 -15.10
C TYR A 176 0.88 -3.25 -16.48
N SER A 177 0.98 -4.13 -17.47
CA SER A 177 0.31 -3.93 -18.77
C SER A 177 -1.21 -3.79 -18.71
N HIS A 178 -1.86 -4.24 -17.64
CA HIS A 178 -3.30 -4.03 -17.42
C HIS A 178 -3.58 -2.70 -16.71
N TRP A 179 -2.60 -2.16 -15.97
CA TRP A 179 -2.73 -0.96 -15.13
C TRP A 179 -1.98 0.24 -15.72
N LEU A 180 -2.16 0.52 -17.02
CA LEU A 180 -1.43 1.62 -17.66
C LEU A 180 -1.82 3.00 -17.11
N PRO A 181 -0.89 3.98 -17.08
CA PRO A 181 0.53 3.90 -17.45
C PRO A 181 1.45 3.52 -16.26
N ALA A 182 0.96 2.73 -15.30
CA ALA A 182 1.71 2.41 -14.09
C ALA A 182 3.00 1.64 -14.39
N LYS A 183 4.08 2.00 -13.69
CA LYS A 183 5.39 1.36 -13.79
C LYS A 183 5.94 1.05 -12.42
N ARG A 184 6.40 -0.18 -12.23
CA ARG A 184 7.11 -0.60 -11.03
C ARG A 184 8.41 0.18 -10.88
N ILE A 185 8.69 0.66 -9.68
CA ILE A 185 9.97 1.24 -9.29
C ILE A 185 10.79 0.18 -8.56
N CYS A 186 10.27 -0.31 -7.43
CA CYS A 186 10.91 -1.35 -6.62
C CYS A 186 9.86 -2.01 -5.72
N THR A 187 10.24 -3.04 -4.96
CA THR A 187 9.39 -3.63 -3.91
C THR A 187 10.05 -3.41 -2.56
N ILE A 188 9.28 -3.13 -1.51
CA ILE A 188 9.78 -3.21 -0.13
C ILE A 188 10.14 -4.67 0.16
N SER A 189 11.34 -4.92 0.66
CA SER A 189 11.83 -6.26 0.97
C SER A 189 11.28 -6.75 2.31
N GLU A 190 11.08 -8.05 2.43
CA GLU A 190 10.97 -8.65 3.76
C GLU A 190 12.32 -8.58 4.49
N PRO A 191 12.34 -8.44 5.83
CA PRO A 191 11.20 -8.51 6.76
C PRO A 191 10.48 -7.16 7.02
N PHE A 192 10.71 -6.13 6.20
CA PHE A 192 10.18 -4.78 6.43
C PHE A 192 8.78 -4.58 5.86
N LEU A 193 8.47 -5.28 4.77
CA LEU A 193 7.19 -5.17 4.07
C LEU A 193 6.01 -5.53 4.98
N THR A 194 6.04 -6.70 5.62
CA THR A 194 4.93 -7.16 6.46
C THR A 194 4.56 -6.15 7.56
N PRO A 195 5.51 -5.64 8.37
CA PRO A 195 5.23 -4.58 9.33
C PRO A 195 4.63 -3.31 8.71
N VAL A 196 5.13 -2.87 7.55
CA VAL A 196 4.60 -1.67 6.85
C VAL A 196 3.14 -1.86 6.45
N ILE A 197 2.80 -3.00 5.85
CA ILE A 197 1.42 -3.30 5.47
C ILE A 197 0.52 -3.38 6.71
N GLN A 198 0.98 -4.05 7.76
CA GLN A 198 0.21 -4.24 8.98
C GLN A 198 -0.04 -2.91 9.71
N HIS A 199 0.94 -2.00 9.70
CA HIS A 199 0.78 -0.64 10.20
C HIS A 199 -0.33 0.12 9.46
N VAL A 200 -0.33 0.07 8.12
CA VAL A 200 -1.37 0.73 7.32
C VAL A 200 -2.75 0.18 7.66
N LEU A 201 -2.90 -1.15 7.69
CA LEU A 201 -4.17 -1.81 7.99
C LEU A 201 -4.67 -1.49 9.41
N ASN A 202 -3.77 -1.45 10.40
CA ASN A 202 -4.15 -1.12 11.79
C ASN A 202 -4.63 0.34 11.92
N VAL A 203 -3.99 1.27 11.22
CA VAL A 203 -4.36 2.70 11.25
C VAL A 203 -5.71 2.95 10.58
N VAL A 204 -6.06 2.15 9.57
CA VAL A 204 -7.30 2.29 8.79
C VAL A 204 -8.46 1.50 9.40
N GLY A 205 -8.20 0.27 9.84
CA GLY A 205 -9.22 -0.67 10.30
C GLY A 205 -9.79 -0.34 11.69
N GLY A 206 -9.04 0.36 12.55
CA GLY A 206 -9.51 0.72 13.89
C GLY A 206 -9.94 -0.48 14.75
N HIS A 207 -10.72 -0.22 15.80
CA HIS A 207 -11.36 -1.25 16.62
C HIS A 207 -12.64 -1.76 15.93
N GLY A 208 -12.91 -3.06 16.04
CA GLY A 208 -13.74 -3.84 15.11
C GLY A 208 -15.18 -3.38 14.88
N VAL A 209 -15.74 -3.85 13.76
CA VAL A 209 -17.13 -3.62 13.35
C VAL A 209 -18.04 -4.62 14.07
N PRO A 210 -19.19 -4.20 14.64
CA PRO A 210 -20.13 -5.13 15.25
C PRO A 210 -20.78 -6.05 14.22
N ASP A 211 -20.97 -7.32 14.57
CA ASP A 211 -21.72 -8.28 13.74
C ASP A 211 -23.20 -7.89 13.63
N TYR A 212 -23.81 -8.17 12.47
CA TYR A 212 -25.25 -8.00 12.29
C TYR A 212 -26.05 -9.05 13.08
N PRO A 213 -27.17 -8.70 13.73
CA PRO A 213 -28.10 -9.68 14.28
C PRO A 213 -28.78 -10.50 13.17
N GLU A 214 -29.24 -11.72 13.49
CA GLU A 214 -29.79 -12.68 12.49
C GLU A 214 -30.96 -12.13 11.67
N GLN A 215 -31.82 -11.31 12.28
CA GLN A 215 -32.93 -10.67 11.58
C GLN A 215 -32.42 -9.77 10.45
N MET A 216 -31.32 -9.04 10.68
CA MET A 216 -30.72 -8.17 9.68
C MET A 216 -30.06 -8.97 8.55
N LYS A 217 -29.39 -10.09 8.87
CA LYS A 217 -28.83 -10.99 7.84
C LYS A 217 -29.91 -11.51 6.89
N THR A 218 -31.09 -11.84 7.42
CA THR A 218 -32.24 -12.32 6.63
C THR A 218 -32.76 -11.25 5.67
N ILE A 219 -32.91 -10.01 6.15
CA ILE A 219 -33.32 -8.87 5.33
C ILE A 219 -32.31 -8.62 4.20
N LEU A 220 -31.02 -8.55 4.55
CA LEU A 220 -29.95 -8.30 3.58
C LEU A 220 -29.86 -9.40 2.50
N LYS A 221 -30.11 -10.65 2.88
CA LYS A 221 -30.17 -11.76 1.92
C LYS A 221 -31.28 -11.58 0.89
N GLY A 222 -32.50 -11.22 1.31
CA GLY A 222 -33.61 -10.97 0.39
C GLY A 222 -33.30 -9.86 -0.63
N ILE A 223 -32.70 -8.76 -0.16
CA ILE A 223 -32.28 -7.65 -1.03
C ILE A 223 -31.26 -8.11 -2.09
N LEU A 224 -30.29 -8.94 -1.71
CA LEU A 224 -29.28 -9.46 -2.64
C LEU A 224 -29.84 -10.44 -3.68
N GLU A 225 -30.84 -11.25 -3.29
CA GLU A 225 -31.54 -12.17 -4.19
C GLU A 225 -32.39 -11.40 -5.22
N GLU A 226 -33.09 -10.34 -4.81
CA GLU A 226 -33.82 -9.43 -5.70
C GLU A 226 -32.89 -8.71 -6.69
N PHE A 227 -31.73 -8.25 -6.23
CA PHE A 227 -30.72 -7.62 -7.09
C PHE A 227 -30.22 -8.58 -8.19
N SER A 228 -30.01 -9.85 -7.83
CA SER A 228 -29.51 -10.88 -8.76
C SER A 228 -30.54 -11.32 -9.81
N THR A 229 -31.83 -11.19 -9.50
CA THR A 229 -32.93 -11.60 -10.40
C THR A 229 -33.35 -10.48 -11.35
N THR A 230 -33.23 -9.21 -10.92
CA THR A 230 -33.60 -8.03 -11.73
C THR A 230 -32.74 -7.90 -13.01
N THR A 231 -31.50 -8.43 -13.00
CA THR A 231 -30.60 -8.41 -14.18
C THR A 231 -30.98 -9.43 -15.26
N GLN A 232 -31.82 -10.42 -14.96
CA GLN A 232 -32.24 -11.43 -15.95
C GLN A 232 -33.49 -11.04 -16.74
N THR A 233 -34.38 -10.23 -16.15
CA THR A 233 -35.69 -9.92 -16.76
C THR A 233 -35.61 -8.86 -17.88
N THR A 234 -34.58 -8.03 -17.90
CA THR A 234 -34.42 -6.96 -18.91
C THR A 234 -33.79 -7.44 -20.23
N ALA A 235 -33.25 -8.66 -20.29
CA ALA A 235 -32.63 -9.22 -21.50
C ALA A 235 -33.61 -9.95 -22.45
N SER A 236 -34.88 -10.13 -22.05
CA SER A 236 -35.84 -11.00 -22.76
C SER A 236 -37.02 -10.30 -23.45
N SER A 237 -37.03 -8.96 -23.58
CA SER A 237 -38.14 -8.26 -24.27
C SER A 237 -37.66 -7.40 -25.45
N THR A 238 -37.26 -8.03 -26.56
CA THR A 238 -37.40 -7.41 -27.89
C THR A 238 -37.58 -8.49 -28.96
N GLN A 239 -38.84 -8.84 -29.25
CA GLN A 239 -39.23 -9.39 -30.54
C GLN A 239 -40.32 -8.49 -31.10
N PRO A 240 -40.12 -7.82 -32.26
CA PRO A 240 -41.19 -7.08 -32.90
C PRO A 240 -42.09 -8.06 -33.65
N THR A 241 -43.34 -8.14 -33.21
CA THR A 241 -44.42 -8.82 -33.93
C THR A 241 -44.64 -8.10 -35.25
N ARG A 242 -44.35 -8.79 -36.36
CA ARG A 242 -44.60 -8.31 -37.73
C ARG A 242 -46.02 -8.73 -38.12
N THR A 243 -46.96 -7.80 -38.11
CA THR A 243 -48.31 -8.01 -38.65
C THR A 243 -48.32 -7.71 -40.15
N GLN A 244 -48.99 -8.59 -40.91
CA GLN A 244 -49.28 -8.45 -42.33
C GLN A 244 -50.33 -7.36 -42.58
#